data_AF-A0A971FE15-F1
#
_entry.id   AF-A0A971FE15-F1
#
_cell.length_a   1.000
_cell.length_b   1.000
_cell.length_c   1.000
_cell.angle_alpha   90.00
_cell.angle_beta   90.00
_cell.angle_gamma   90.00
#
_symmetry.space_group_name_H-M   'P 1'
#
loop_
_entity.id
_entity.type
_entity.pdbx_description
1 polymer ?
#
loop_
_entity_poly.entity_id
_entity_poly.type
_entity_poly.pdbx_seq_one_letter_code
_entity_poly.pdbx_strand_id
1 'polypeptide(L)'
;MLLSDYIDVSCIVPELEAKEKKDVLKEMTRLLFDKKKIKGVEPALDQIMARETTESTGIGHGLAVPHARVSGLKSLYCAAGRVAAGVDFAAVDKKPVNLVFLIVYPPTQQTTYLNFVATLAKMLRVPENFKALMAAADEKVFLEVLTEMAHKLAAPEEYYAKKLKADPELLQARDAHADLILLARLQLCQEMYDAARSGKKQIKQRMENIRSLVDARILKHYDRLMTARPPALVPVEGDTCQGCFMRLPSQFAQRVREDTDHIHTCPNCSRFIYIV
;
A
#
# COMPACT_ATOMS: atom_id res chain seq x y z
N MET A 1 -9.22 -3.82 6.88
CA MET A 1 -9.79 -2.78 5.99
C MET A 1 -10.34 -3.50 4.79
N LEU A 2 -11.57 -3.22 4.38
CA LEU A 2 -12.13 -3.77 3.15
C LEU A 2 -11.82 -2.80 2.01
N LEU A 3 -11.25 -3.30 0.92
CA LEU A 3 -10.90 -2.46 -0.23
C LEU A 3 -12.16 -1.91 -0.92
N SER A 4 -13.26 -2.66 -0.86
CA SER A 4 -14.57 -2.30 -1.40
C SER A 4 -15.21 -1.08 -0.74
N ASP A 5 -14.74 -0.66 0.43
CA ASP A 5 -15.17 0.60 1.06
C ASP A 5 -14.72 1.83 0.24
N TYR A 6 -13.70 1.68 -0.61
CA TYR A 6 -13.07 2.78 -1.38
C TYR A 6 -13.11 2.60 -2.90
N ILE A 7 -13.53 1.43 -3.38
CA ILE A 7 -13.72 1.13 -4.80
C ILE A 7 -15.23 1.06 -5.05
N ASP A 8 -15.75 2.07 -5.73
CA ASP A 8 -17.12 2.06 -6.23
C ASP A 8 -17.21 1.13 -7.44
N VAL A 9 -18.26 0.32 -7.55
CA VAL A 9 -18.45 -0.57 -8.72
C VAL A 9 -18.42 0.20 -10.04
N SER A 10 -18.89 1.45 -10.05
CA SER A 10 -18.87 2.30 -11.23
C SER A 10 -17.48 2.86 -11.58
N CYS A 11 -16.49 2.69 -10.71
CA CYS A 11 -15.09 3.05 -10.94
C CYS A 11 -14.24 1.83 -11.34
N ILE A 12 -14.86 0.73 -11.76
CA ILE A 12 -14.17 -0.45 -12.27
C ILE A 12 -14.34 -0.50 -13.78
N VAL A 13 -13.25 -0.77 -14.50
CA VAL A 13 -13.25 -0.97 -15.95
C VAL A 13 -12.80 -2.41 -16.22
N PRO A 14 -13.70 -3.31 -16.67
CA PRO A 14 -13.36 -4.70 -16.90
C PRO A 14 -12.33 -4.88 -18.03
N GLU A 15 -12.25 -3.94 -18.98
CA GLU A 15 -11.20 -3.89 -19.99
C GLU A 15 -10.99 -2.44 -20.40
N LEU A 16 -9.82 -1.88 -20.10
CA LEU A 16 -9.43 -0.53 -20.48
C LEU A 16 -9.18 -0.45 -21.99
N GLU A 17 -9.53 0.67 -22.61
CA GLU A 17 -9.27 0.90 -24.03
C GLU A 17 -7.81 1.32 -24.28
N ALA A 18 -7.22 2.03 -23.32
CA ALA A 18 -5.86 2.53 -23.41
C ALA A 18 -4.82 1.41 -23.38
N LYS A 19 -3.81 1.53 -24.26
CA LYS A 19 -2.70 0.56 -24.42
C LYS A 19 -1.34 1.10 -23.97
N GLU A 20 -1.28 2.40 -23.69
CA GLU A 20 -0.08 3.10 -23.27
C GLU A 20 -0.27 3.63 -21.85
N LYS A 21 0.81 3.63 -21.06
CA LYS A 21 0.78 4.04 -19.64
C LYS A 21 0.05 5.37 -19.44
N LYS A 22 0.41 6.40 -20.22
CA LYS A 22 -0.16 7.75 -20.07
C LYS A 22 -1.66 7.78 -20.36
N ASP A 23 -2.10 7.02 -21.35
CA ASP A 23 -3.51 6.95 -21.72
C ASP A 23 -4.32 6.17 -20.68
N VAL A 24 -3.75 5.12 -20.08
CA VAL A 24 -4.36 4.40 -18.95
C VAL A 24 -4.58 5.35 -17.77
N LEU A 25 -3.56 6.14 -17.39
CA LEU A 25 -3.69 7.11 -16.30
C LEU A 25 -4.77 8.16 -16.59
N LYS A 26 -4.84 8.63 -17.85
CA LYS A 26 -5.83 9.61 -18.28
C LYS A 26 -7.26 9.04 -18.27
N GLU A 27 -7.45 7.85 -18.83
CA GLU A 27 -8.74 7.15 -18.88
C GLU A 27 -9.29 6.92 -17.47
N MET A 28 -8.46 6.36 -16.57
CA MET A 28 -8.87 6.08 -15.19
C MET A 28 -9.09 7.36 -14.36
N THR A 29 -8.31 8.42 -14.59
CA THR A 29 -8.56 9.72 -13.93
C THR A 29 -9.87 10.35 -14.40
N ARG A 30 -10.17 10.24 -15.70
CA ARG A 30 -11.44 10.70 -16.27
C ARG A 30 -12.63 9.92 -15.71
N LEU A 31 -12.48 8.61 -15.53
CA LEU A 31 -13.51 7.79 -14.86
C LEU A 31 -13.83 8.32 -13.46
N LEU A 32 -12.82 8.63 -12.64
CA LEU A 32 -13.03 9.20 -11.31
C LEU A 32 -13.77 10.56 -11.37
N PHE A 33 -13.50 11.37 -12.40
CA PHE A 33 -14.19 12.63 -12.61
C PHE A 33 -15.66 12.42 -13.01
N ASP A 34 -15.92 11.55 -13.98
CA ASP A 34 -17.27 11.26 -14.48
C ASP A 34 -18.16 10.66 -13.37
N LYS A 35 -17.57 9.88 -12.45
CA LYS A 35 -18.24 9.35 -11.26
C LYS A 35 -18.24 10.30 -10.06
N LYS A 36 -17.90 11.57 -10.27
CA LYS A 36 -17.95 12.67 -9.28
C LYS A 36 -17.09 12.40 -8.02
N LYS A 37 -16.02 11.62 -8.15
CA LYS A 37 -15.08 11.33 -7.07
C LYS A 37 -14.02 12.42 -6.94
N ILE A 38 -13.66 13.07 -8.05
CA ILE A 38 -12.76 14.23 -8.10
C ILE A 38 -13.45 15.45 -8.75
N LYS A 39 -12.89 16.65 -8.56
CA LYS A 39 -13.47 17.91 -9.07
C LYS A 39 -13.00 18.33 -10.45
N GLY A 40 -11.89 17.77 -10.94
CA GLY A 40 -11.30 18.08 -12.24
C GLY A 40 -10.29 17.01 -12.63
N VAL A 41 -10.16 16.75 -13.93
CA VAL A 41 -9.28 15.69 -14.45
C VAL A 41 -7.84 16.14 -14.42
N GLU A 42 -7.54 17.32 -14.96
CA GLU A 42 -6.19 17.83 -15.17
C GLU A 42 -5.42 18.00 -13.85
N PRO A 43 -5.96 18.64 -12.80
CA PRO A 43 -5.21 18.80 -11.56
C PRO A 43 -4.86 17.47 -10.87
N ALA A 44 -5.72 16.46 -11.01
CA ALA A 44 -5.45 15.13 -10.47
C ALA A 44 -4.44 14.37 -11.34
N LEU A 45 -4.64 14.40 -12.66
CA LEU A 45 -3.76 13.73 -13.62
C LEU A 45 -2.34 14.27 -13.55
N ASP A 46 -2.15 15.59 -13.43
CA ASP A 46 -0.83 16.21 -13.31
C ASP A 46 -0.07 15.69 -12.08
N GLN A 47 -0.75 15.56 -10.93
CA GLN A 47 -0.15 15.02 -9.71
C GLN A 47 0.20 13.54 -9.85
N ILE A 48 -0.68 12.75 -10.50
CA ILE A 48 -0.44 11.33 -10.77
C ILE A 48 0.76 11.16 -11.70
N MET A 49 0.81 11.93 -12.79
CA MET A 49 1.91 11.89 -13.76
C MET A 49 3.23 12.37 -13.16
N ALA A 50 3.21 13.39 -12.30
CA ALA A 50 4.40 13.83 -11.57
C ALA A 50 4.95 12.72 -10.66
N ARG A 51 4.06 11.99 -9.95
CA ARG A 51 4.45 10.84 -9.13
C ARG A 51 5.01 9.70 -9.97
N GLU A 52 4.36 9.38 -11.08
CA GLU A 52 4.76 8.31 -12.01
C GLU A 52 6.10 8.61 -12.72
N THR A 53 6.39 9.89 -12.98
CA THR A 53 7.65 10.32 -13.61
C THR A 53 8.82 10.22 -12.65
N THR A 54 8.57 10.38 -11.35
CA THR A 54 9.60 10.23 -10.31
C THR A 54 10.08 8.78 -10.25
N GLU A 55 9.13 7.85 -10.26
CA GLU A 55 9.37 6.42 -10.27
C GLU A 55 8.10 5.72 -10.73
N SER A 56 8.28 4.60 -11.46
CA SER A 56 7.18 3.75 -11.88
C SER A 56 6.32 3.29 -10.70
N THR A 57 5.00 3.33 -10.86
CA THR A 57 4.08 2.69 -9.89
C THR A 57 3.71 1.26 -10.26
N GLY A 58 4.39 0.69 -11.26
CA GLY A 58 4.34 -0.73 -11.58
C GLY A 58 5.15 -1.53 -10.56
N ILE A 59 4.46 -2.15 -9.60
CA ILE A 59 5.09 -2.89 -8.49
C ILE A 59 5.45 -4.34 -8.84
N GLY A 60 5.30 -4.71 -10.11
CA GLY A 60 5.59 -6.05 -10.63
C GLY A 60 4.39 -7.00 -10.52
N HIS A 61 4.58 -8.24 -10.98
CA HIS A 61 3.54 -9.28 -10.99
C HIS A 61 2.26 -8.87 -11.74
N GLY A 62 2.39 -8.06 -12.79
CA GLY A 62 1.25 -7.60 -13.57
C GLY A 62 0.40 -6.51 -12.89
N LEU A 63 0.91 -5.85 -11.84
CA LEU A 63 0.17 -4.86 -11.05
C LEU A 63 0.82 -3.47 -11.09
N ALA A 64 0.02 -2.44 -11.29
CA ALA A 64 0.39 -1.05 -11.01
C ALA A 64 -0.59 -0.40 -10.04
N VAL A 65 -0.06 0.50 -9.21
CA VAL A 65 -0.85 1.28 -8.25
C VAL A 65 -0.56 2.78 -8.39
N PRO A 66 -0.93 3.41 -9.52
CA PRO A 66 -0.74 4.85 -9.71
C PRO A 66 -1.49 5.63 -8.63
N HIS A 67 -0.84 6.60 -8.00
CA HIS A 67 -1.46 7.29 -6.89
C HIS A 67 -1.05 8.75 -6.78
N ALA A 68 -1.95 9.57 -6.24
CA ALA A 68 -1.66 10.97 -5.94
C ALA A 68 -2.41 11.49 -4.71
N ARG A 69 -1.74 12.41 -4.03
CA ARG A 69 -2.35 13.23 -2.98
C ARG A 69 -3.07 14.40 -3.63
N VAL A 70 -4.38 14.52 -3.42
CA VAL A 70 -5.23 15.55 -4.04
C VAL A 70 -6.01 16.32 -2.96
N SER A 71 -5.78 17.63 -2.89
CA SER A 71 -6.44 18.51 -1.93
C SER A 71 -7.93 18.68 -2.21
N GLY A 72 -8.74 18.78 -1.16
CA GLY A 72 -10.18 19.03 -1.27
C GLY A 72 -11.04 17.78 -1.56
N LEU A 73 -10.46 16.58 -1.56
CA LEU A 73 -11.20 15.32 -1.54
C LEU A 73 -11.79 15.05 -0.16
N LYS A 74 -12.96 14.41 -0.13
CA LYS A 74 -13.64 14.00 1.12
C LYS A 74 -13.14 12.66 1.65
N SER A 75 -12.63 11.81 0.77
CA SER A 75 -12.14 10.47 1.07
C SER A 75 -11.13 10.03 0.00
N LEU A 76 -10.42 8.94 0.28
CA LEU A 76 -9.73 8.14 -0.71
C LEU A 76 -10.75 7.57 -1.71
N TYR A 77 -10.38 7.61 -2.99
CA TYR A 77 -11.11 6.99 -4.08
C TYR A 77 -10.15 6.17 -4.93
N CYS A 78 -10.61 5.02 -5.41
CA CYS A 78 -9.84 4.17 -6.29
C CYS A 78 -10.66 3.82 -7.54
N ALA A 79 -10.01 3.93 -8.70
CA ALA A 79 -10.45 3.31 -9.94
C ALA A 79 -9.63 2.05 -10.16
N ALA A 80 -10.28 0.97 -10.59
CA ALA A 80 -9.61 -0.28 -10.94
C ALA A 80 -9.84 -0.60 -12.42
N GLY A 81 -8.83 -1.10 -13.10
CA GLY A 81 -8.91 -1.40 -14.52
C GLY A 81 -8.06 -2.61 -14.88
N ARG A 82 -8.50 -3.36 -15.88
CA ARG A 82 -7.75 -4.46 -16.49
C ARG A 82 -7.29 -4.09 -17.89
N VAL A 83 -6.09 -4.52 -18.24
CA VAL A 83 -5.56 -4.50 -19.60
C VAL A 83 -5.12 -5.93 -19.94
N ALA A 84 -5.94 -6.67 -20.68
CA ALA A 84 -5.71 -8.09 -20.95
C ALA A 84 -4.38 -8.33 -21.70
N ALA A 85 -4.05 -7.45 -22.65
CA ALA A 85 -2.80 -7.52 -23.40
C ALA A 85 -1.56 -7.12 -22.56
N GLY A 86 -1.78 -6.43 -21.44
CA GLY A 86 -0.74 -5.81 -20.65
C GLY A 86 -0.26 -4.48 -21.24
N VAL A 87 0.21 -3.58 -20.36
CA VAL A 87 0.80 -2.28 -20.74
C VAL A 87 2.20 -2.20 -20.16
N ASP A 88 3.14 -1.64 -20.92
CA ASP A 88 4.46 -1.32 -20.39
C ASP A 88 4.35 -0.18 -19.37
N PHE A 89 4.35 -0.59 -18.10
CA PHE A 89 4.36 0.34 -16.99
C PHE A 89 5.78 0.63 -16.49
N ALA A 90 6.84 0.21 -17.17
CA ALA A 90 8.20 0.23 -16.62
C ALA A 90 8.24 -0.37 -15.21
N ALA A 91 7.56 -1.51 -15.02
CA ALA A 91 7.44 -2.15 -13.72
C ALA A 91 8.80 -2.62 -13.19
N VAL A 92 8.92 -2.78 -11.87
CA VAL A 92 10.17 -3.19 -11.22
C VAL A 92 10.73 -4.53 -11.75
N ASP A 93 9.85 -5.46 -12.13
CA ASP A 93 10.21 -6.77 -12.69
C ASP A 93 10.35 -6.76 -14.22
N LYS A 94 10.22 -5.58 -14.85
CA LYS A 94 10.26 -5.35 -16.31
C LYS A 94 9.21 -6.13 -17.09
N LYS A 95 8.12 -6.56 -16.43
CA LYS A 95 6.99 -7.24 -17.09
C LYS A 95 5.83 -6.26 -17.34
N PRO A 96 4.98 -6.55 -18.33
CA PRO A 96 3.76 -5.78 -18.55
C PRO A 96 2.83 -5.82 -17.33
N VAL A 97 2.07 -4.74 -17.15
CA VAL A 97 1.01 -4.64 -16.13
C VAL A 97 -0.34 -4.93 -16.75
N ASN A 98 -1.12 -5.80 -16.11
CA ASN A 98 -2.47 -6.16 -16.54
C ASN A 98 -3.56 -5.64 -15.60
N LEU A 99 -3.25 -5.35 -14.33
CA LEU A 99 -4.19 -4.77 -13.38
C LEU A 99 -3.67 -3.43 -12.89
N VAL A 100 -4.51 -2.42 -12.94
CA VAL A 100 -4.18 -1.05 -12.53
C VAL A 100 -5.18 -0.60 -11.48
N PHE A 101 -4.67 -0.10 -10.34
CA PHE A 101 -5.47 0.50 -9.27
C PHE A 101 -5.04 1.94 -9.09
N LEU A 102 -5.73 2.88 -9.74
CA LEU A 102 -5.45 4.30 -9.64
C LEU A 102 -6.10 4.88 -8.38
N ILE A 103 -5.31 5.49 -7.50
CA ILE A 103 -5.76 5.96 -6.17
C ILE A 103 -5.56 7.47 -6.04
N VAL A 104 -6.59 8.18 -5.62
CA VAL A 104 -6.50 9.58 -5.20
C VAL A 104 -6.99 9.72 -3.77
N TYR A 105 -6.27 10.48 -2.95
CA TYR A 105 -6.60 10.60 -1.53
C TYR A 105 -6.31 12.00 -0.95
N PRO A 106 -7.06 12.45 0.06
CA PRO A 106 -6.78 13.72 0.73
C PRO A 106 -5.54 13.58 1.64
N PRO A 107 -4.79 14.68 1.88
CA PRO A 107 -3.61 14.66 2.77
C PRO A 107 -3.87 14.05 4.16
N THR A 108 -5.09 14.20 4.68
CA THR A 108 -5.53 13.69 5.99
C THR A 108 -5.67 12.17 6.05
N GLN A 109 -5.62 11.46 4.91
CA GLN A 109 -5.82 10.02 4.81
C GLN A 109 -4.57 9.26 4.32
N GLN A 110 -3.36 9.81 4.53
CA GLN A 110 -2.10 9.15 4.18
C GLN A 110 -2.02 7.71 4.74
N THR A 111 -2.36 7.50 6.01
CA THR A 111 -2.32 6.17 6.65
C THR A 111 -3.34 5.20 6.04
N THR A 112 -4.53 5.70 5.66
CA THR A 112 -5.56 4.89 4.98
C THR A 112 -5.06 4.45 3.59
N TYR A 113 -4.47 5.38 2.84
CA TYR A 113 -3.83 5.10 1.56
C TYR A 113 -2.76 4.00 1.69
N LEU A 114 -1.84 4.11 2.63
CA LEU A 114 -0.79 3.11 2.84
C LEU A 114 -1.38 1.72 3.17
N ASN A 115 -2.42 1.67 4.00
CA ASN A 115 -3.14 0.42 4.29
C ASN A 115 -3.83 -0.18 3.06
N PHE A 116 -4.32 0.66 2.15
CA PHE A 116 -4.96 0.26 0.90
C PHE A 116 -3.97 -0.41 -0.04
N VAL A 117 -2.85 0.26 -0.33
CA VAL A 117 -1.79 -0.30 -1.17
C VAL A 117 -1.23 -1.59 -0.57
N ALA A 118 -0.99 -1.62 0.75
CA ALA A 118 -0.51 -2.81 1.45
C ALA A 118 -1.47 -4.00 1.34
N THR A 119 -2.78 -3.75 1.46
CA THR A 119 -3.79 -4.80 1.31
C THR A 119 -3.85 -5.31 -0.12
N LEU A 120 -3.81 -4.43 -1.13
CA LEU A 120 -3.76 -4.80 -2.54
C LEU A 120 -2.53 -5.65 -2.86
N ALA A 121 -1.33 -5.19 -2.50
CA ALA A 121 -0.08 -5.91 -2.76
C ALA A 121 -0.08 -7.31 -2.14
N LYS A 122 -0.52 -7.43 -0.87
CA LYS A 122 -0.64 -8.72 -0.19
C LYS A 122 -1.65 -9.65 -0.87
N MET A 123 -2.79 -9.10 -1.28
CA MET A 123 -3.85 -9.86 -1.95
C MET A 123 -3.38 -10.41 -3.29
N LEU A 124 -2.75 -9.56 -4.09
CA LEU A 124 -2.44 -9.82 -5.49
C LEU A 124 -1.11 -10.55 -5.68
N ARG A 125 -0.29 -10.67 -4.62
CA ARG A 125 0.86 -11.59 -4.58
C ARG A 125 0.44 -13.06 -4.69
N VAL A 126 -0.80 -13.40 -4.32
CA VAL A 126 -1.35 -14.76 -4.47
C VAL A 126 -1.77 -14.95 -5.94
N PRO A 127 -1.13 -15.84 -6.72
CA PRO A 127 -1.40 -15.99 -8.15
C PRO A 127 -2.86 -16.33 -8.48
N GLU A 128 -3.54 -17.09 -7.61
CA GLU A 128 -4.94 -17.45 -7.75
C GLU A 128 -5.85 -16.22 -7.67
N ASN A 129 -5.51 -15.26 -6.80
CA ASN A 129 -6.28 -14.04 -6.64
C ASN A 129 -6.16 -13.14 -7.88
N PHE A 130 -4.95 -13.01 -8.40
CA PHE A 130 -4.69 -12.30 -9.64
C PHE A 130 -5.48 -12.91 -10.81
N LYS A 131 -5.42 -14.24 -10.97
CA LYS A 131 -6.16 -14.96 -12.02
C LYS A 131 -7.67 -14.77 -11.91
N ALA A 132 -8.22 -14.80 -10.70
CA ALA A 132 -9.65 -14.61 -10.49
C ALA A 132 -10.12 -13.19 -10.89
N LEU A 133 -9.35 -12.15 -10.60
CA LEU A 133 -9.66 -10.79 -11.07
C LEU A 133 -9.50 -10.65 -12.59
N MET A 134 -8.49 -11.30 -13.17
CA MET A 134 -8.33 -11.36 -14.62
C MET A 134 -9.47 -12.12 -15.32
N ALA A 135 -10.15 -13.04 -14.63
CA ALA A 135 -11.28 -13.81 -15.16
C ALA A 135 -12.66 -13.19 -14.86
N ALA A 136 -12.73 -12.10 -14.08
CA ALA A 136 -13.99 -11.45 -13.76
C ALA A 136 -14.69 -10.94 -15.04
N ALA A 137 -15.96 -11.31 -15.19
CA ALA A 137 -16.73 -11.05 -16.40
C ALA A 137 -17.17 -9.59 -16.54
N ASP A 138 -17.44 -8.92 -15.41
CA ASP A 138 -17.92 -7.54 -15.35
C ASP A 138 -17.45 -6.82 -14.07
N GLU A 139 -17.85 -5.55 -13.91
CA GLU A 139 -17.46 -4.73 -12.75
C GLU A 139 -17.95 -5.29 -11.42
N LYS A 140 -19.14 -5.91 -11.42
CA LYS A 140 -19.76 -6.44 -10.20
C LYS A 140 -19.01 -7.68 -9.73
N VAL A 141 -18.76 -8.62 -10.64
CA VAL A 141 -17.97 -9.83 -10.35
C VAL A 141 -16.56 -9.42 -9.90
N PHE A 142 -15.95 -8.43 -10.54
CA PHE A 142 -14.63 -7.92 -10.12
C PHE A 142 -14.66 -7.40 -8.66
N LEU A 143 -15.66 -6.59 -8.31
CA LEU A 143 -15.80 -6.06 -6.96
C LEU A 143 -16.13 -7.16 -5.93
N GLU A 144 -16.94 -8.15 -6.29
CA GLU A 144 -17.26 -9.31 -5.45
C GLU A 144 -16.01 -10.14 -5.14
N VAL A 145 -15.22 -10.45 -6.18
CA VAL A 145 -13.94 -11.16 -6.07
C VAL A 145 -12.96 -10.40 -5.17
N LEU A 146 -12.82 -9.09 -5.38
CA LEU A 146 -12.03 -8.21 -4.50
C LEU A 146 -12.51 -8.26 -3.05
N THR A 147 -13.83 -8.19 -2.84
CA THR A 147 -14.43 -8.15 -1.51
C THR A 147 -14.21 -9.47 -0.78
N GLU A 148 -14.45 -10.60 -1.43
CA GLU A 148 -14.25 -11.93 -0.87
C GLU A 148 -12.77 -12.16 -0.47
N MET A 149 -11.83 -11.74 -1.32
CA MET A 149 -10.40 -11.81 -1.02
C MET A 149 -10.01 -10.89 0.14
N ALA A 150 -10.53 -9.66 0.15
CA ALA A 150 -10.30 -8.72 1.23
C ALA A 150 -10.86 -9.25 2.56
N HIS A 151 -11.99 -9.97 2.56
CA HIS A 151 -12.51 -10.65 3.74
C HIS A 151 -11.58 -11.78 4.21
N LYS A 152 -11.01 -12.58 3.29
CA LYS A 152 -10.01 -13.61 3.62
C LYS A 152 -8.70 -13.01 4.17
N LEU A 153 -8.33 -11.79 3.76
CA LEU A 153 -7.16 -11.06 4.28
C LEU A 153 -7.43 -10.28 5.57
N ALA A 154 -8.69 -9.87 5.75
CA ALA A 154 -9.24 -9.37 7.00
C ALA A 154 -9.55 -10.51 7.97
N ALA A 155 -9.24 -11.77 7.61
CA ALA A 155 -9.14 -12.85 8.57
C ALA A 155 -8.26 -12.37 9.74
N PRO A 156 -8.70 -12.60 10.99
CA PRO A 156 -8.08 -12.01 12.17
C PRO A 156 -6.56 -12.23 12.16
N GLU A 157 -5.79 -11.32 12.74
CA GLU A 157 -4.33 -11.48 12.81
C GLU A 157 -3.90 -12.83 13.46
N GLU A 158 -4.80 -13.48 14.22
CA GLU A 158 -4.72 -14.87 14.69
C GLU A 158 -4.58 -15.94 13.59
N TYR A 159 -5.22 -15.79 12.43
CA TYR A 159 -5.13 -16.74 11.31
C TYR A 159 -3.70 -16.77 10.75
N TYR A 160 -3.12 -15.59 10.52
CA TYR A 160 -1.73 -15.47 10.08
C TYR A 160 -0.77 -15.95 11.16
N ALA A 161 -1.03 -15.64 12.44
CA ALA A 161 -0.21 -16.10 13.54
C ALA A 161 -0.20 -17.64 13.64
N LYS A 162 -1.34 -18.29 13.40
CA LYS A 162 -1.43 -19.76 13.32
C LYS A 162 -0.65 -20.33 12.16
N LYS A 163 -0.73 -19.74 10.97
CA LYS A 163 0.00 -20.20 9.78
C LYS A 163 1.52 -20.03 9.93
N LEU A 164 1.98 -18.93 10.51
CA LEU A 164 3.39 -18.71 10.83
C LEU A 164 3.92 -19.65 11.91
N LYS A 165 3.10 -20.00 12.91
CA LYS A 165 3.45 -21.02 13.89
C LYS A 165 3.56 -22.41 13.26
N ALA A 166 2.77 -22.69 12.22
CA ALA A 166 2.78 -23.98 11.53
C ALA A 166 3.96 -24.14 10.57
N ASP A 167 4.43 -23.04 9.98
CA ASP A 167 5.59 -23.02 9.10
C ASP A 167 6.41 -21.72 9.32
N PRO A 168 7.48 -21.78 10.13
CA PRO A 168 8.33 -20.63 10.44
C PRO A 168 9.19 -20.13 9.28
N GLU A 169 9.41 -20.92 8.22
CA GLU A 169 10.22 -20.51 7.06
C GLU A 169 9.53 -19.41 6.24
N LEU A 170 8.19 -19.33 6.32
CA LEU A 170 7.40 -18.22 5.79
C LEU A 170 7.83 -16.85 6.32
N LEU A 171 8.47 -16.75 7.49
CA LEU A 171 8.99 -15.47 7.98
C LEU A 171 10.29 -15.07 7.27
N GLN A 172 11.10 -16.04 6.84
CA GLN A 172 12.39 -15.82 6.18
C GLN A 172 12.23 -15.48 4.69
N ALA A 173 11.13 -15.90 4.06
CA ALA A 173 10.80 -15.61 2.65
C ALA A 173 10.05 -14.27 2.42
N ARG A 174 9.92 -13.43 3.46
CA ARG A 174 9.18 -12.15 3.39
C ARG A 174 10.09 -11.01 2.96
N ASP A 175 9.56 -10.17 2.08
CA ASP A 175 10.19 -8.90 1.69
C ASP A 175 10.10 -7.86 2.82
N ALA A 176 10.99 -6.88 2.77
CA ALA A 176 11.05 -5.80 3.75
C ALA A 176 9.79 -4.94 3.79
N HIS A 177 9.09 -4.81 2.66
CA HIS A 177 7.82 -4.10 2.59
C HIS A 177 6.76 -4.71 3.51
N ALA A 178 6.65 -6.04 3.54
CA ALA A 178 5.69 -6.73 4.41
C ALA A 178 5.95 -6.44 5.89
N ASP A 179 7.21 -6.31 6.30
CA ASP A 179 7.57 -6.01 7.68
C ASP A 179 7.36 -4.53 8.04
N LEU A 180 7.73 -3.61 7.15
CA LEU A 180 7.42 -2.18 7.33
C LEU A 180 5.92 -1.95 7.52
N ILE A 181 5.07 -2.69 6.80
CA ILE A 181 3.61 -2.65 6.97
C ILE A 181 3.18 -3.15 8.36
N LEU A 182 3.76 -4.25 8.85
CA LEU A 182 3.43 -4.75 10.19
C LEU A 182 3.87 -3.76 11.27
N LEU A 183 5.03 -3.14 11.11
CA LEU A 183 5.51 -2.09 12.03
C LEU A 183 4.58 -0.86 12.00
N ALA A 184 4.14 -0.42 10.82
CA ALA A 184 3.17 0.67 10.69
C ALA A 184 1.85 0.35 11.39
N ARG A 185 1.33 -0.88 11.21
CA ARG A 185 0.10 -1.34 11.87
C ARG A 185 0.28 -1.45 13.38
N LEU A 186 1.43 -1.94 13.84
CA LEU A 186 1.75 -2.03 15.26
C LEU A 186 1.78 -0.64 15.91
N GLN A 187 2.40 0.33 15.25
CA GLN A 187 2.47 1.71 15.72
C GLN A 187 1.10 2.35 15.80
N LEU A 188 0.27 2.18 14.77
CA LEU A 188 -1.11 2.65 14.77
C LEU A 188 -1.92 2.01 15.92
N CYS A 189 -1.78 0.71 16.14
CA CYS A 189 -2.47 0.05 17.25
C CYS A 189 -2.00 0.58 18.61
N GLN A 190 -0.72 0.92 18.76
CA GLN A 190 -0.21 1.56 19.97
C GLN A 190 -0.81 2.96 20.17
N GLU A 191 -0.78 3.81 19.15
CA GLU A 191 -1.39 5.15 19.18
C GLU A 191 -2.89 5.07 19.54
N MET A 192 -3.62 4.12 18.93
CA MET A 192 -5.02 3.85 19.25
C MET A 192 -5.20 3.36 20.69
N TYR A 193 -4.33 2.47 21.18
CA TYR A 193 -4.39 1.95 22.55
C TYR A 193 -4.17 3.05 23.58
N ASP A 194 -3.24 3.96 23.31
CA ASP A 194 -2.91 5.10 24.17
C ASP A 194 -4.06 6.11 24.21
N ALA A 195 -4.68 6.39 23.06
CA ALA A 195 -5.82 7.32 22.94
C ALA A 195 -7.17 6.73 23.38
N ALA A 196 -7.33 5.39 23.38
CA ALA A 196 -8.62 4.75 23.60
C ALA A 196 -9.12 4.87 25.06
N ARG A 197 -10.41 5.21 25.22
CA ARG A 197 -11.12 5.15 26.51
C ARG A 197 -11.83 3.80 26.75
N SER A 198 -12.14 3.07 25.67
CA SER A 198 -12.79 1.76 25.68
C SER A 198 -12.22 0.88 24.56
N GLY A 199 -12.39 -0.45 24.64
CA GLY A 199 -11.91 -1.37 23.60
C GLY A 199 -10.41 -1.71 23.66
N LYS A 200 -9.69 -1.27 24.70
CA LYS A 200 -8.25 -1.54 24.88
C LYS A 200 -7.88 -3.03 24.80
N LYS A 201 -8.75 -3.92 25.28
CA LYS A 201 -8.54 -5.37 25.20
C LYS A 201 -8.43 -5.87 23.75
N GLN A 202 -9.31 -5.41 22.86
CA GLN A 202 -9.27 -5.80 21.44
C GLN A 202 -8.03 -5.23 20.74
N ILE A 203 -7.68 -3.96 21.04
CA ILE A 203 -6.48 -3.32 20.47
C ILE A 203 -5.21 -4.05 20.93
N LYS A 204 -5.13 -4.43 22.21
CA LYS A 204 -4.00 -5.20 22.74
C LYS A 204 -3.87 -6.58 22.08
N GLN A 205 -4.98 -7.30 21.92
CA GLN A 205 -4.98 -8.59 21.20
C GLN A 205 -4.45 -8.42 19.77
N ARG A 206 -4.87 -7.36 19.09
CA ARG A 206 -4.41 -7.02 17.74
C ARG A 206 -2.91 -6.74 17.70
N MET A 207 -2.40 -5.99 18.67
CA MET A 207 -0.95 -5.74 18.81
C MET A 207 -0.17 -7.04 19.02
N GLU A 208 -0.62 -7.92 19.91
CA GLU A 208 0.03 -9.21 20.17
C GLU A 208 0.07 -10.09 18.91
N ASN A 209 -1.03 -10.12 18.16
CA ASN A 209 -1.09 -10.86 16.92
C ASN A 209 -0.12 -10.28 15.88
N ILE A 210 -0.08 -8.96 15.68
CA ILE A 210 0.90 -8.32 14.76
C ILE A 210 2.34 -8.62 15.18
N ARG A 211 2.65 -8.53 16.48
CA ARG A 211 3.98 -8.82 17.02
C ARG A 211 4.39 -10.26 16.73
N SER A 212 3.47 -11.23 16.76
CA SER A 212 3.81 -12.62 16.40
C SER A 212 4.23 -12.81 14.93
N LEU A 213 3.99 -11.81 14.08
CA LEU A 213 4.26 -11.86 12.63
C LEU A 213 5.54 -11.11 12.24
N VAL A 214 6.28 -10.52 13.17
CA VAL A 214 7.50 -9.74 12.88
C VAL A 214 8.71 -10.46 13.46
N ASP A 215 9.85 -10.45 12.75
CA ASP A 215 11.12 -11.00 13.26
C ASP A 215 11.48 -10.37 14.62
N ALA A 216 11.87 -11.21 15.57
CA ALA A 216 12.16 -10.80 16.94
C ALA A 216 13.25 -9.72 17.04
N ARG A 217 14.22 -9.70 16.11
CA ARG A 217 15.30 -8.69 16.05
C ARG A 217 14.73 -7.33 15.65
N ILE A 218 13.83 -7.30 14.67
CA ILE A 218 13.12 -6.09 14.23
C ILE A 218 12.26 -5.56 15.37
N LEU A 219 11.46 -6.43 16.02
CA LEU A 219 10.63 -6.04 17.17
C LEU A 219 11.45 -5.47 18.32
N LYS A 220 12.59 -6.09 18.64
CA LYS A 220 13.48 -5.60 19.71
C LYS A 220 13.95 -4.17 19.43
N HIS A 221 14.27 -3.85 18.17
CA HIS A 221 14.65 -2.49 17.78
C HIS A 221 13.45 -1.53 17.80
N TYR A 222 12.31 -1.98 17.29
CA TYR A 222 11.05 -1.25 17.33
C TYR A 222 10.66 -0.84 18.76
N ASP A 223 10.66 -1.79 19.69
CA ASP A 223 10.28 -1.55 21.09
C ASP A 223 11.21 -0.54 21.77
N ARG A 224 12.51 -0.63 21.46
CA ARG A 224 13.50 0.34 21.96
C ARG A 224 13.19 1.75 21.47
N LEU A 225 12.87 1.90 20.19
CA LEU A 225 12.51 3.19 19.60
C LEU A 225 11.19 3.74 20.17
N MET A 226 10.15 2.91 20.27
CA MET A 226 8.87 3.32 20.83
C MET A 226 8.96 3.73 22.30
N THR A 227 9.84 3.07 23.08
CA THR A 227 10.05 3.43 24.48
C THR A 227 10.86 4.72 24.62
N ALA A 228 11.95 4.86 23.85
CA ALA A 228 12.88 5.97 24.02
C ALA A 228 12.46 7.24 23.27
N ARG A 229 11.93 7.10 22.06
CA ARG A 229 11.69 8.20 21.12
C ARG A 229 10.68 7.83 20.02
N PRO A 230 9.39 7.63 20.35
CA PRO A 230 8.37 7.39 19.34
C PRO A 230 8.27 8.58 18.35
N PRO A 231 7.79 8.37 17.11
CA PRO A 231 7.44 7.10 16.48
C PRO A 231 8.67 6.26 16.10
N ALA A 232 8.52 4.95 15.92
CA ALA A 232 9.61 4.06 15.51
C ALA A 232 9.78 3.97 13.98
N LEU A 233 8.68 4.16 13.24
CA LEU A 233 8.64 4.19 11.78
C LEU A 233 8.32 5.62 11.30
N VAL A 234 9.12 6.15 10.37
CA VAL A 234 8.97 7.53 9.87
C VAL A 234 9.17 7.63 8.35
N PRO A 235 8.47 8.56 7.68
CA PRO A 235 8.70 8.82 6.28
C PRO A 235 10.03 9.56 6.06
N VAL A 236 10.53 9.44 4.84
CA VAL A 236 11.56 10.29 4.25
C VAL A 236 10.91 11.04 3.09
N GLU A 237 10.89 12.37 3.19
CA GLU A 237 10.35 13.23 2.13
C GLU A 237 11.51 13.90 1.41
N GLY A 238 11.60 13.69 0.09
CA GLY A 238 12.83 13.98 -0.65
C GLY A 238 13.99 13.16 -0.10
N ASP A 239 14.99 13.85 0.47
CA ASP A 239 16.11 13.21 1.18
C ASP A 239 16.05 13.47 2.69
N THR A 240 14.94 13.95 3.25
CA THR A 240 14.87 14.38 4.66
C THR A 240 14.09 13.37 5.51
N CYS A 241 14.73 12.85 6.57
CA CYS A 241 14.08 11.96 7.53
C CYS A 241 13.12 12.74 8.44
N GLN A 242 11.84 12.42 8.42
CA GLN A 242 10.82 13.15 9.19
C GLN A 242 10.83 12.83 10.69
N GLY A 243 11.67 11.88 11.14
CA GLY A 243 11.86 11.61 12.57
C GLY A 243 12.91 12.49 13.25
N CYS A 244 13.95 12.90 12.51
CA CYS A 244 15.05 13.70 13.07
C CYS A 244 15.37 14.96 12.28
N PHE A 245 14.66 15.17 11.17
CA PHE A 245 14.80 16.31 10.26
C PHE A 245 16.20 16.45 9.63
N MET A 246 17.03 15.42 9.76
CA MET A 246 18.33 15.37 9.09
C MET A 246 18.17 14.89 7.66
N ARG A 247 18.92 15.52 6.76
CA ARG A 247 19.06 15.07 5.38
C ARG A 247 19.89 13.78 5.35
N LEU A 248 19.34 12.76 4.70
CA LEU A 248 20.00 11.51 4.38
C LEU A 248 21.01 11.74 3.26
N PRO A 249 22.15 11.03 3.26
CA PRO A 249 23.04 11.03 2.10
C PRO A 249 22.27 10.59 0.86
N SER A 250 22.33 11.35 -0.24
CA SER A 250 21.48 11.09 -1.42
C SER A 250 21.68 9.69 -2.02
N GLN A 251 22.91 9.16 -2.00
CA GLN A 251 23.17 7.77 -2.41
C GLN A 251 22.51 6.74 -1.49
N PHE A 252 22.44 7.02 -0.19
CA PHE A 252 21.72 6.17 0.75
C PHE A 252 20.21 6.27 0.51
N ALA A 253 19.67 7.48 0.38
CA ALA A 253 18.25 7.67 0.07
C ALA A 253 17.86 6.96 -1.24
N GLN A 254 18.71 7.05 -2.27
CA GLN A 254 18.52 6.33 -3.53
C GLN A 254 18.53 4.81 -3.32
N ARG A 255 19.50 4.28 -2.57
CA ARG A 255 19.54 2.85 -2.24
C ARG A 255 18.27 2.39 -1.53
N VAL A 256 17.76 3.16 -0.58
CA VAL A 256 16.51 2.85 0.13
C VAL A 256 15.31 2.84 -0.81
N ARG A 257 15.33 3.62 -1.91
CA ARG A 257 14.28 3.57 -2.95
C ARG A 257 14.38 2.29 -3.79
N GLU A 258 15.60 1.89 -4.15
CA GLU A 258 15.86 0.75 -5.04
C GLU A 258 15.81 -0.61 -4.33
N ASP A 259 16.13 -0.66 -3.04
CA ASP A 259 16.23 -1.88 -2.24
C ASP A 259 14.90 -2.18 -1.53
N THR A 260 14.05 -2.97 -2.20
CA THR A 260 12.75 -3.40 -1.69
C THR A 260 12.83 -4.64 -0.79
N ASP A 261 14.00 -5.27 -0.74
CA ASP A 261 14.22 -6.54 -0.05
C ASP A 261 14.67 -6.34 1.40
N HIS A 262 15.19 -5.14 1.74
CA HIS A 262 15.71 -4.84 3.08
C HIS A 262 14.98 -3.70 3.80
N ILE A 263 14.84 -3.87 5.11
CA ILE A 263 14.33 -2.79 5.97
C ILE A 263 15.48 -1.84 6.26
N HIS A 264 15.29 -0.58 5.92
CA HIS A 264 16.27 0.45 6.19
C HIS A 264 15.94 1.24 7.46
N THR A 265 17.00 1.70 8.11
CA THR A 265 16.90 2.62 9.25
C THR A 265 17.66 3.90 8.96
N CYS A 266 17.18 5.02 9.47
CA CYS A 266 17.85 6.30 9.35
C CYS A 266 19.24 6.21 10.01
N PRO A 267 20.34 6.58 9.33
CA PRO A 267 21.68 6.54 9.91
C PRO A 267 21.84 7.50 11.11
N ASN A 268 21.01 8.54 11.18
CA ASN A 268 21.11 9.57 12.23
C ASN A 268 20.30 9.21 13.48
N CYS A 269 19.04 8.78 13.30
CA CYS A 269 18.14 8.52 14.42
C CYS A 269 17.70 7.07 14.57
N SER A 270 18.24 6.18 13.74
CA SER A 270 17.99 4.73 13.75
C SER A 270 16.52 4.31 13.60
N ARG A 271 15.59 5.24 13.40
CA ARG A 271 14.18 4.92 13.13
C ARG A 271 14.07 4.15 11.83
N PHE A 272 13.12 3.25 11.76
CA PHE A 272 12.76 2.62 10.50
C PHE A 272 12.28 3.72 9.53
N ILE A 273 12.75 3.66 8.29
CA ILE A 273 12.44 4.65 7.27
C ILE A 273 11.74 4.00 6.10
N TYR A 274 10.84 4.76 5.49
CA TYR A 274 10.26 4.47 4.18
C TYR A 274 10.25 5.76 3.38
N ILE A 275 10.49 5.67 2.08
CA ILE A 275 10.48 6.84 1.19
C ILE A 275 9.04 7.11 0.74
N VAL A 276 8.64 8.39 0.73
CA VAL A 276 7.32 8.86 0.27
C VAL A 276 7.44 9.45 -1.13
#